data_AF-A0A7W5AN47-F1
#
_entry.id   AF-A0A7W5AN47-F1
#
_cell.length_a   1.000
_cell.length_b   1.000
_cell.length_c   1.000
_cell.angle_alpha   90.00
_cell.angle_beta   90.00
_cell.angle_gamma   90.00
#
_symmetry.space_group_name_H-M   'P 1'
#
loop_
_entity.id
_entity.type
_entity.pdbx_description
1 polymer ?
#
loop_
_entity_poly.entity_id
_entity_poly.type
_entity_poly.pdbx_seq_one_letter_code
_entity_poly.pdbx_strand_id
1 'polypeptide(L)'
;MLLDDQALHVSSVVANNAMNRERQLSGVNSYAKVLGFDPVESLAGTDRSWLDLCCGSGRALIQAAALLDVATLVGVDLVDAFAPGDGPELIAAPVETWTPDRTFDLITCVHGLHYVGDKLGLLVRILKWLKPGGRFVADLDLTSIRMAGGRPAGRRLTTLLRAAGAEYDARRHRISCTGPRELALPYVYLGADDRAGPNYTGQPAVHSYYR
;
A
#
# COMPACT_ATOMS: atom_id res chain seq x y z
N MET A 1 11.63 -4.95 -21.66
CA MET A 1 11.21 -3.54 -21.88
C MET A 1 10.39 -3.16 -20.68
N LEU A 2 10.60 -1.97 -20.11
CA LEU A 2 9.79 -1.52 -18.98
C LEU A 2 8.38 -1.18 -19.48
N LEU A 3 7.38 -1.55 -18.69
CA LEU A 3 5.98 -1.20 -18.90
C LEU A 3 5.70 0.16 -18.25
N ASP A 4 4.86 0.97 -18.90
CA ASP A 4 4.17 2.06 -18.21
C ASP A 4 3.02 1.52 -17.35
N ASP A 5 2.41 2.39 -16.54
CA ASP A 5 1.35 1.97 -15.61
C ASP A 5 0.13 1.40 -16.34
N GLN A 6 -0.25 1.95 -17.49
CA GLN A 6 -1.40 1.45 -18.26
C GLN A 6 -1.19 0.02 -18.77
N ALA A 7 -0.02 -0.26 -19.35
CA ALA A 7 0.36 -1.60 -19.77
C ALA A 7 0.53 -2.54 -18.57
N LEU A 8 1.06 -2.03 -17.45
CA LEU A 8 1.23 -2.79 -16.22
C LEU A 8 -0.12 -3.23 -15.63
N HIS A 9 -1.12 -2.35 -15.60
CA HIS A 9 -2.45 -2.63 -15.02
C HIS A 9 -3.15 -3.83 -15.66
N VAL A 10 -2.88 -4.10 -16.94
CA VAL A 10 -3.44 -5.24 -17.68
C VAL A 10 -2.51 -6.45 -17.74
N SER A 11 -1.31 -6.37 -17.15
CA SER A 11 -0.37 -7.49 -17.09
C SER A 11 -0.94 -8.66 -16.30
N SER A 12 -0.54 -9.88 -16.65
CA SER A 12 -0.94 -11.08 -15.91
C SER A 12 -0.33 -11.17 -14.52
N VAL A 13 0.52 -10.23 -14.10
CA VAL A 13 1.02 -10.13 -12.72
C VAL A 13 0.16 -9.20 -11.87
N VAL A 14 -0.30 -8.08 -12.44
CA VAL A 14 -1.04 -7.05 -11.70
C VAL A 14 -2.56 -7.22 -11.84
N ALA A 15 -3.05 -7.58 -13.02
CA ALA A 15 -4.47 -7.87 -13.23
C ALA A 15 -4.89 -9.24 -12.67
N ASN A 16 -3.95 -10.06 -12.17
CA ASN A 16 -4.30 -11.40 -11.71
C ASN A 16 -4.94 -11.42 -10.32
N ASN A 17 -5.74 -12.46 -10.09
CA ASN A 17 -6.35 -12.75 -8.80
C ASN A 17 -5.45 -13.59 -7.88
N ALA A 18 -4.14 -13.73 -8.19
CA ALA A 18 -3.22 -14.55 -7.39
C ALA A 18 -2.80 -13.85 -6.09
N MET A 19 -2.99 -12.52 -6.00
CA MET A 19 -2.88 -11.79 -4.74
C MET A 19 -3.94 -12.30 -3.75
N ASN A 20 -3.61 -12.32 -2.46
CA ASN A 20 -4.55 -12.69 -1.41
C ASN A 20 -5.56 -11.56 -1.18
N ARG A 21 -6.61 -11.54 -2.01
CA ARG A 21 -7.68 -10.53 -1.98
C ARG A 21 -8.66 -10.72 -0.81
N GLU A 22 -8.65 -11.91 -0.21
CA GLU A 22 -9.61 -12.35 0.82
C GLU A 22 -9.09 -12.19 2.25
N ARG A 23 -8.07 -11.34 2.44
CA ARG A 23 -7.49 -11.13 3.77
C ARG A 23 -8.53 -10.54 4.72
N GLN A 24 -8.62 -11.13 5.89
CA GLN A 24 -9.60 -10.76 6.90
C GLN A 24 -9.02 -9.71 7.86
N LEU A 25 -9.86 -9.11 8.67
CA LEU A 25 -9.45 -8.21 9.74
C LEU A 25 -8.64 -8.95 10.82
N SER A 26 -9.12 -10.13 11.25
CA SER A 26 -8.56 -10.94 12.34
C SER A 26 -8.33 -12.42 11.93
N GLY A 27 -7.60 -13.18 12.77
CA GLY A 27 -7.26 -14.59 12.52
C GLY A 27 -5.89 -14.83 11.86
N VAL A 28 -5.66 -16.03 11.32
CA VAL A 28 -4.34 -16.44 10.79
C VAL A 28 -3.98 -15.74 9.48
N ASN A 29 -4.98 -15.42 8.65
CA ASN A 29 -4.83 -14.69 7.39
C ASN A 29 -5.40 -13.27 7.54
N SER A 30 -4.75 -12.43 8.35
CA SER A 30 -5.36 -11.18 8.80
C SER A 30 -4.49 -9.94 8.72
N TYR A 31 -5.15 -8.79 8.67
CA TYR A 31 -4.50 -7.48 8.83
C TYR A 31 -3.83 -7.38 10.18
N ALA A 32 -4.50 -7.76 11.28
CA ALA A 32 -3.92 -7.69 12.62
C ALA A 32 -2.57 -8.43 12.72
N LYS A 33 -2.50 -9.64 12.14
CA LYS A 33 -1.27 -10.43 12.11
C LYS A 33 -0.19 -9.80 11.23
N VAL A 34 -0.55 -9.36 10.02
CA VAL A 34 0.41 -8.74 9.11
C VAL A 34 0.94 -7.47 9.76
N LEU A 35 0.07 -6.52 10.08
CA LEU A 35 0.40 -5.20 10.62
C LEU A 35 1.08 -5.25 12.00
N GLY A 36 0.83 -6.30 12.79
CA GLY A 36 1.37 -6.46 14.14
C GLY A 36 0.65 -5.61 15.19
N PHE A 37 -0.54 -5.11 14.86
CA PHE A 37 -1.47 -4.41 15.75
C PHE A 37 -2.88 -4.59 15.20
N ASP A 38 -3.91 -4.46 16.04
CA ASP A 38 -5.31 -4.50 15.61
C ASP A 38 -5.75 -3.14 15.02
N PRO A 39 -6.16 -3.08 13.74
CA PRO A 39 -6.66 -1.83 13.14
C PRO A 39 -7.85 -1.22 13.87
N VAL A 40 -8.79 -2.05 14.37
CA VAL A 40 -10.00 -1.57 15.06
C VAL A 40 -9.63 -0.93 16.39
N GLU A 41 -8.76 -1.58 17.18
CA GLU A 41 -8.27 -0.97 18.43
C GLU A 41 -7.50 0.33 18.16
N SER A 42 -6.71 0.38 17.08
CA SER A 42 -5.97 1.59 16.70
C SER A 42 -6.87 2.76 16.28
N LEU A 43 -8.10 2.45 15.84
CA LEU A 43 -9.14 3.39 15.44
C LEU A 43 -10.19 3.59 16.54
N ALA A 44 -9.85 3.32 17.80
CA ALA A 44 -10.73 3.65 18.91
C ALA A 44 -11.01 5.17 18.99
N GLY A 45 -12.26 5.50 19.32
CA GLY A 45 -12.78 6.86 19.41
C GLY A 45 -13.74 7.21 18.29
N THR A 46 -14.19 8.46 18.26
CA THR A 46 -15.17 8.96 17.30
C THR A 46 -14.49 9.59 16.08
N ASP A 47 -15.18 9.55 14.92
CA ASP A 47 -14.75 10.21 13.67
C ASP A 47 -13.34 9.79 13.18
N ARG A 48 -13.02 8.50 13.38
CA ARG A 48 -11.78 7.91 12.90
C ARG A 48 -11.90 7.53 11.42
N SER A 49 -10.78 7.54 10.72
CA SER A 49 -10.76 7.33 9.27
C SER A 49 -9.65 6.40 8.85
N TRP A 50 -10.01 5.39 8.06
CA TRP A 50 -9.09 4.38 7.53
C TRP A 50 -9.17 4.33 6.00
N LEU A 51 -8.03 4.59 5.35
CA LEU A 51 -7.81 4.30 3.94
C LEU A 51 -6.98 3.02 3.78
N ASP A 52 -7.48 2.05 3.02
CA ASP A 52 -6.72 0.88 2.63
C ASP A 52 -6.48 0.86 1.12
N LEU A 53 -5.20 0.92 0.74
CA LEU A 53 -4.75 0.94 -0.65
C LEU A 53 -4.39 -0.48 -1.09
N CYS A 54 -4.88 -0.87 -2.26
CA CYS A 54 -4.87 -2.26 -2.74
C CYS A 54 -5.65 -3.18 -1.78
N CYS A 55 -6.89 -2.79 -1.44
CA CYS A 55 -7.69 -3.45 -0.40
C CYS A 55 -8.21 -4.84 -0.78
N GLY A 56 -7.90 -5.34 -1.99
CA GLY A 56 -8.44 -6.60 -2.50
C GLY A 56 -9.96 -6.54 -2.60
N SER A 57 -10.65 -7.51 -2.01
CA SER A 57 -12.11 -7.51 -1.98
C SER A 57 -12.72 -6.61 -0.88
N GLY A 58 -11.90 -5.85 -0.13
CA GLY A 58 -12.36 -4.94 0.91
C GLY A 58 -12.83 -5.63 2.19
N ARG A 59 -12.65 -6.95 2.32
CA ARG A 59 -13.19 -7.74 3.44
C ARG A 59 -12.76 -7.27 4.81
N ALA A 60 -11.50 -6.87 4.98
CA ALA A 60 -11.02 -6.35 6.26
C ALA A 60 -11.75 -5.06 6.67
N LEU A 61 -12.03 -4.17 5.70
CA LEU A 61 -12.80 -2.95 5.94
C LEU A 61 -14.27 -3.24 6.24
N ILE A 62 -14.91 -4.16 5.50
CA ILE A 62 -16.29 -4.58 5.75
C ILE A 62 -16.43 -5.16 7.17
N GLN A 63 -15.47 -6.01 7.57
CA GLN A 63 -15.44 -6.56 8.93
C GLN A 63 -15.18 -5.48 9.99
N ALA A 64 -14.35 -4.48 9.70
CA ALA A 64 -14.12 -3.37 10.60
C ALA A 64 -15.35 -2.47 10.74
N ALA A 65 -16.12 -2.26 9.66
CA ALA A 65 -17.36 -1.50 9.68
C ALA A 65 -18.39 -2.07 10.64
N ALA A 66 -18.43 -3.40 10.79
CA ALA A 66 -19.33 -4.07 11.74
C ALA A 66 -18.90 -3.89 13.21
N LEU A 67 -17.69 -3.38 13.47
CA LEU A 67 -17.11 -3.20 14.79
C LEU A 67 -16.89 -1.72 15.16
N LEU A 68 -16.94 -0.82 14.18
CA LEU A 68 -16.69 0.60 14.33
C LEU A 68 -17.98 1.38 14.05
N ASP A 69 -18.52 2.05 15.06
CA ASP A 69 -19.83 2.75 14.93
C ASP A 69 -19.81 3.98 14.01
N VAL A 70 -18.68 4.69 13.90
CA VAL A 70 -18.61 6.01 13.24
C VAL A 70 -17.35 6.22 12.40
N ALA A 71 -16.65 5.14 12.02
CA ALA A 71 -15.43 5.28 11.25
C ALA A 71 -15.74 5.50 9.77
N THR A 72 -15.01 6.43 9.13
CA THR A 72 -14.97 6.48 7.66
C THR A 72 -13.97 5.46 7.16
N LEU A 73 -14.45 4.49 6.39
CA LEU A 73 -13.63 3.41 5.84
C LEU A 73 -13.63 3.51 4.32
N VAL A 74 -12.45 3.61 3.71
CA VAL A 74 -12.27 3.73 2.27
C VAL A 74 -11.30 2.66 1.79
N GLY A 75 -11.73 1.83 0.85
CA GLY A 75 -10.91 0.84 0.19
C GLY A 75 -10.70 1.19 -1.28
N VAL A 76 -9.46 1.17 -1.75
CA VAL A 76 -9.15 1.38 -3.16
C VAL A 76 -8.42 0.15 -3.69
N ASP A 77 -8.91 -0.41 -4.79
CA ASP A 77 -8.24 -1.51 -5.48
C ASP A 77 -8.34 -1.29 -6.99
N LEU A 78 -7.37 -1.80 -7.75
CA LEU A 78 -7.39 -1.70 -9.21
C LEU A 78 -8.52 -2.55 -9.81
N VAL A 79 -8.84 -3.68 -9.18
CA VAL A 79 -9.79 -4.66 -9.71
C VAL A 79 -11.13 -4.52 -8.99
N ASP A 80 -12.18 -4.27 -9.77
CA ASP A 80 -13.58 -4.23 -9.31
C ASP A 80 -14.11 -5.64 -8.99
N ALA A 81 -13.63 -6.20 -7.89
CA ALA A 81 -14.04 -7.50 -7.36
C ALA A 81 -14.16 -7.42 -5.84
N PHE A 82 -15.03 -6.51 -5.39
CA PHE A 82 -15.33 -6.29 -3.98
C PHE A 82 -16.31 -7.33 -3.43
N ALA A 83 -16.12 -7.71 -2.16
CA ALA A 83 -17.06 -8.57 -1.46
C ALA A 83 -18.34 -7.76 -1.12
N PRO A 84 -19.51 -8.41 -1.08
CA PRO A 84 -20.72 -7.72 -0.65
C PRO A 84 -20.62 -7.34 0.83
N GLY A 85 -21.10 -6.14 1.17
CA GLY A 85 -21.16 -5.64 2.54
C GLY A 85 -21.44 -4.14 2.57
N ASP A 86 -21.94 -3.67 3.71
CA ASP A 86 -22.21 -2.26 3.96
C ASP A 86 -21.10 -1.64 4.83
N GLY A 87 -21.00 -0.31 4.81
CA GLY A 87 -20.12 0.46 5.69
C GLY A 87 -18.98 1.17 4.97
N PRO A 88 -18.04 0.47 4.32
CA PRO A 88 -16.94 1.12 3.62
C PRO A 88 -17.32 1.62 2.22
N GLU A 89 -16.68 2.70 1.79
CA GLU A 89 -16.64 3.12 0.41
C GLU A 89 -15.55 2.31 -0.32
N LEU A 90 -15.94 1.49 -1.30
CA LEU A 90 -15.02 0.66 -2.07
C LEU A 90 -14.93 1.17 -3.51
N ILE A 91 -13.72 1.51 -3.94
CA ILE A 91 -13.46 2.25 -5.17
C ILE A 91 -12.53 1.44 -6.07
N ALA A 92 -13.01 1.13 -7.28
CA ALA A 92 -12.20 0.53 -8.34
C ALA A 92 -11.41 1.61 -9.09
N ALA A 93 -10.14 1.81 -8.73
CA ALA A 93 -9.27 2.80 -9.35
C ALA A 93 -7.77 2.45 -9.22
N PRO A 94 -6.91 2.87 -10.17
CA PRO A 94 -5.47 2.82 -9.99
C PRO A 94 -5.04 3.71 -8.83
N VAL A 95 -4.33 3.14 -7.86
CA VAL A 95 -3.86 3.89 -6.68
C VAL A 95 -2.84 4.96 -7.06
N GLU A 96 -2.13 4.79 -8.19
CA GLU A 96 -1.13 5.69 -8.76
C GLU A 96 -1.71 7.05 -9.18
N THR A 97 -2.99 7.11 -9.53
CA THR A 97 -3.66 8.34 -10.00
C THR A 97 -4.84 8.76 -9.13
N TRP A 98 -5.41 7.84 -8.35
CA TRP A 98 -6.45 8.17 -7.38
C TRP A 98 -5.90 9.10 -6.28
N THR A 99 -6.75 10.00 -5.78
CA THR A 99 -6.46 10.89 -4.65
C THR A 99 -7.73 11.04 -3.79
N PRO A 100 -7.59 11.03 -2.46
CA PRO A 100 -8.70 11.39 -1.58
C PRO A 100 -8.90 12.91 -1.53
N ASP A 101 -10.09 13.31 -1.09
CA ASP A 101 -10.44 14.70 -0.74
C ASP A 101 -10.20 15.02 0.75
N ARG A 102 -9.68 14.04 1.50
CA ARG A 102 -9.47 14.12 2.95
C ARG A 102 -8.20 13.43 3.43
N THR A 103 -7.88 13.63 4.69
CA THR A 103 -6.79 12.97 5.40
C THR A 103 -7.28 11.91 6.37
N PHE A 104 -6.45 10.90 6.66
CA PHE A 104 -6.81 9.69 7.40
C PHE A 104 -6.06 9.52 8.72
N ASP A 105 -6.70 8.87 9.69
CA ASP A 105 -6.09 8.43 10.95
C ASP A 105 -5.24 7.16 10.75
N LEU A 106 -5.63 6.31 9.81
CA LEU A 106 -4.90 5.11 9.42
C LEU A 106 -4.84 5.01 7.89
N ILE A 107 -3.64 4.80 7.34
CA ILE A 107 -3.44 4.41 5.95
C ILE A 107 -2.68 3.08 5.93
N THR A 108 -3.25 2.08 5.26
CA THR A 108 -2.60 0.79 5.04
C THR A 108 -2.40 0.48 3.57
N CYS A 109 -1.36 -0.30 3.27
CA CYS A 109 -1.20 -0.97 1.99
C CYS A 109 -0.54 -2.32 2.24
N VAL A 110 -1.36 -3.32 2.55
CA VAL A 110 -0.91 -4.67 2.92
C VAL A 110 -0.62 -5.47 1.66
N HIS A 111 0.64 -5.82 1.43
CA HIS A 111 1.14 -6.49 0.22
C HIS A 111 0.80 -5.85 -1.15
N GLY A 112 0.09 -4.71 -1.17
CA GLY A 112 -0.32 -4.04 -2.42
C GLY A 112 0.84 -3.47 -3.22
N LEU A 113 1.85 -2.89 -2.56
CA LEU A 113 2.99 -2.26 -3.24
C LEU A 113 3.77 -3.23 -4.14
N HIS A 114 3.65 -4.54 -3.95
CA HIS A 114 4.25 -5.53 -4.84
C HIS A 114 3.76 -5.43 -6.30
N TYR A 115 2.59 -4.88 -6.51
CA TYR A 115 1.91 -4.81 -7.80
C TYR A 115 1.83 -3.39 -8.38
N VAL A 116 2.24 -2.38 -7.60
CA VAL A 116 2.26 -0.98 -8.00
C VAL A 116 3.47 -0.68 -8.89
N GLY A 117 3.24 0.09 -9.96
CA GLY A 117 4.28 0.58 -10.86
C GLY A 117 5.20 1.58 -10.18
N ASP A 118 4.75 2.83 -10.01
CA ASP A 118 5.50 3.89 -9.32
C ASP A 118 5.32 3.84 -7.79
N LYS A 119 5.97 2.85 -7.15
CA LYS A 119 5.95 2.69 -5.68
C LYS A 119 6.41 3.95 -4.95
N LEU A 120 7.46 4.62 -5.43
CA LEU A 120 8.04 5.79 -4.75
C LEU A 120 7.18 7.03 -4.91
N GLY A 121 6.65 7.28 -6.11
CA GLY A 121 5.68 8.35 -6.36
C GLY A 121 4.41 8.16 -5.54
N LEU A 122 3.92 6.92 -5.40
CA LEU A 122 2.81 6.62 -4.50
C LEU A 122 3.16 6.96 -3.04
N LEU A 123 4.31 6.50 -2.52
CA LEU A 123 4.75 6.85 -1.16
C LEU A 123 4.80 8.38 -0.93
N VAL A 124 5.31 9.14 -1.90
CA VAL A 124 5.37 10.62 -1.80
C VAL A 124 3.99 11.25 -1.62
N ARG A 125 2.96 10.69 -2.26
CA ARG A 125 1.58 11.20 -2.16
C ARG A 125 0.89 10.76 -0.87
N ILE A 126 0.91 9.45 -0.57
CA ILE A 126 0.12 8.89 0.54
C ILE A 126 0.52 9.46 1.90
N LEU A 127 1.80 9.78 2.10
CA LEU A 127 2.28 10.30 3.37
C LEU A 127 1.76 11.71 3.67
N LYS A 128 1.26 12.44 2.66
CA LYS A 128 0.60 13.74 2.84
C LYS A 128 -0.86 13.59 3.25
N TRP A 129 -1.46 12.43 3.03
CA TRP A 129 -2.86 12.15 3.35
C TRP A 129 -3.07 11.74 4.81
N LEU A 130 -2.04 11.78 5.66
CA LEU A 130 -2.18 11.49 7.09
C LEU A 130 -2.65 12.72 7.86
N LYS A 131 -3.62 12.52 8.76
CA LYS A 131 -3.93 13.50 9.82
C LYS A 131 -2.70 13.67 10.74
N PRO A 132 -2.59 14.80 11.47
CA PRO A 132 -1.65 14.90 12.60
C PRO A 132 -1.84 13.71 13.56
N GLY A 133 -0.76 12.97 13.83
CA GLY A 133 -0.80 11.77 14.66
C GLY A 133 -1.35 10.50 14.00
N GLY A 134 -1.87 10.58 12.76
CA GLY A 134 -2.33 9.42 12.00
C GLY A 134 -1.18 8.47 11.64
N ARG A 135 -1.46 7.21 11.38
CA ARG A 135 -0.45 6.18 11.14
C ARG A 135 -0.49 5.68 9.70
N PHE A 136 0.66 5.55 9.07
CA PHE A 136 0.82 4.82 7.82
C PHE A 136 1.61 3.53 8.05
N VAL A 137 1.17 2.43 7.44
CA VAL A 137 1.89 1.15 7.41
C VAL A 137 1.70 0.45 6.07
N ALA A 138 2.79 0.05 5.42
CA ALA A 138 2.74 -0.78 4.22
C ALA A 138 3.84 -1.83 4.19
N ASP A 139 3.58 -2.92 3.48
CA ASP A 139 4.63 -3.86 3.12
C ASP A 139 5.40 -3.32 1.91
N LEU A 140 6.72 -3.18 2.04
CA LEU A 140 7.62 -2.65 1.02
C LEU A 140 8.87 -3.52 0.90
N ASP A 141 9.01 -4.17 -0.25
CA ASP A 141 10.24 -4.86 -0.61
C ASP A 141 11.21 -3.89 -1.30
N LEU A 142 12.25 -3.44 -0.59
CA LEU A 142 13.25 -2.53 -1.15
C LEU A 142 14.08 -3.16 -2.27
N THR A 143 14.12 -4.49 -2.35
CA THR A 143 14.80 -5.17 -3.47
C THR A 143 14.03 -5.00 -4.78
N SER A 144 12.73 -4.68 -4.71
CA SER A 144 11.89 -4.42 -5.87
C SER A 144 12.09 -3.01 -6.46
N ILE A 145 12.82 -2.14 -5.77
CA ILE A 145 13.11 -0.78 -6.24
C ILE A 145 14.48 -0.77 -6.89
N ARG A 146 14.50 -0.61 -8.21
CA ARG A 146 15.69 -0.71 -9.05
C ARG A 146 16.09 0.66 -9.59
N MET A 147 17.39 0.90 -9.66
CA MET A 147 17.94 1.99 -10.47
C MET A 147 17.95 1.57 -11.95
N ALA A 148 18.11 2.52 -12.87
CA ALA A 148 18.15 2.27 -14.33
C ALA A 148 19.12 1.13 -14.74
N GLY A 149 20.22 0.95 -14.01
CA GLY A 149 21.17 -0.15 -14.20
C GLY A 149 20.81 -1.48 -13.53
N GLY A 150 19.57 -1.67 -13.06
CA GLY A 150 19.06 -2.89 -12.43
C GLY A 150 19.53 -3.14 -10.98
N ARG A 151 20.44 -2.32 -10.45
CA ARG A 151 20.87 -2.41 -9.04
C ARG A 151 19.76 -1.91 -8.11
N PRO A 152 19.51 -2.56 -6.96
CA PRO A 152 18.59 -2.04 -5.97
C PRO A 152 18.97 -0.62 -5.50
N ALA A 153 17.97 0.24 -5.22
CA ALA A 153 18.20 1.58 -4.68
C ALA A 153 18.86 1.55 -3.28
N GLY A 154 18.59 0.49 -2.52
CA GLY A 154 19.35 0.08 -1.33
C GLY A 154 19.44 1.16 -0.25
N ARG A 155 20.66 1.35 0.29
CA ARG A 155 20.94 2.20 1.47
C ARG A 155 20.62 3.68 1.26
N ARG A 156 20.77 4.20 0.04
CA ARG A 156 20.50 5.62 -0.24
C ARG A 156 19.00 5.91 -0.07
N LEU A 157 18.15 5.05 -0.60
CA LEU A 157 16.71 5.18 -0.43
C LEU A 157 16.31 5.10 1.05
N THR A 158 16.80 4.11 1.80
CA THR A 158 16.45 4.01 3.23
C THR A 158 16.91 5.21 4.05
N THR A 159 18.04 5.82 3.68
CA THR A 159 18.52 7.06 4.30
C THR A 159 17.56 8.22 4.03
N LEU A 160 17.06 8.36 2.80
CA LEU A 160 16.09 9.40 2.44
C LEU A 160 14.75 9.19 3.14
N LEU A 161 14.24 7.95 3.18
CA LEU A 161 13.01 7.61 3.90
C LEU A 161 13.13 7.95 5.39
N ARG A 162 14.26 7.60 6.02
CA ARG A 162 14.52 7.91 7.43
C ARG A 162 14.65 9.42 7.67
N ALA A 163 15.31 10.15 6.78
CA ALA A 163 15.43 11.60 6.89
C ALA A 163 14.06 12.29 6.80
N ALA A 164 13.12 11.71 6.05
CA ALA A 164 11.72 12.13 6.00
C ALA A 164 10.88 11.58 7.17
N GLY A 165 11.49 11.01 8.21
CA GLY A 165 10.78 10.53 9.40
C GLY A 165 9.89 9.30 9.15
N ALA A 166 10.20 8.50 8.12
CA ALA A 166 9.66 7.15 7.94
C ALA A 166 10.61 6.09 8.51
N GLU A 167 10.04 5.02 9.02
CA GLU A 167 10.75 3.87 9.56
C GLU A 167 10.67 2.71 8.58
N TYR A 168 11.73 1.89 8.54
CA TYR A 168 11.76 0.67 7.74
C TYR A 168 12.24 -0.51 8.59
N ASP A 169 11.39 -1.52 8.73
CA ASP A 169 11.71 -2.82 9.33
C ASP A 169 12.07 -3.79 8.20
N ALA A 170 13.37 -4.03 8.03
CA ALA A 170 13.89 -4.92 7.00
C ALA A 170 13.53 -6.40 7.23
N ARG A 171 13.31 -6.81 8.49
CA ARG A 171 12.94 -8.19 8.79
C ARG A 171 11.49 -8.47 8.40
N ARG A 172 10.61 -7.47 8.56
CA ARG A 172 9.19 -7.57 8.19
C ARG A 172 8.90 -7.03 6.78
N HIS A 173 9.90 -6.50 6.09
CA HIS A 173 9.74 -5.77 4.83
C HIS A 173 8.66 -4.69 4.93
N ARG A 174 8.72 -3.84 5.97
CA ARG A 174 7.66 -2.89 6.31
C ARG A 174 8.16 -1.48 6.39
N ILE A 175 7.41 -0.55 5.80
CA ILE A 175 7.57 0.88 5.99
C ILE A 175 6.42 1.44 6.85
N SER A 176 6.72 2.39 7.72
CA SER A 176 5.71 3.08 8.53
C SER A 176 6.07 4.52 8.84
N CYS A 177 5.08 5.36 9.16
CA CYS A 177 5.30 6.67 9.78
C CYS A 177 4.08 7.13 10.58
N THR A 178 4.27 8.19 11.38
CA THR A 178 3.21 8.79 12.20
C THR A 178 3.09 10.28 11.93
N GLY A 179 1.92 10.73 11.49
CA GLY A 179 1.63 12.07 11.04
C GLY A 179 2.09 12.32 9.60
N PRO A 180 1.66 13.43 9.00
CA PRO A 180 2.00 13.76 7.62
C PRO A 180 3.51 13.89 7.43
N ARG A 181 4.01 13.51 6.25
CA ARG A 181 5.41 13.70 5.84
C ARG A 181 5.52 14.31 4.47
N GLU A 182 6.50 15.19 4.32
CA GLU A 182 7.02 15.58 3.01
C GLU A 182 8.21 14.71 2.66
N LEU A 183 8.01 13.83 1.69
CA LEU A 183 9.05 12.97 1.17
C LEU A 183 9.57 13.55 -0.15
N ALA A 184 10.77 14.11 -0.12
CA ALA A 184 11.46 14.58 -1.32
C ALA A 184 12.43 13.51 -1.82
N LEU A 185 12.07 12.84 -2.91
CA LEU A 185 12.90 11.81 -3.54
C LEU A 185 13.48 12.33 -4.86
N PRO A 186 14.80 12.28 -5.07
CA PRO A 186 15.44 12.72 -6.31
C PRO A 186 15.40 11.60 -7.37
N TYR A 187 14.28 10.90 -7.48
CA TYR A 187 14.11 9.75 -8.35
C TYR A 187 13.03 10.03 -9.39
N VAL A 188 13.30 9.66 -10.63
CA VAL A 188 12.31 9.73 -11.72
C VAL A 188 11.94 8.31 -12.12
N TYR A 189 10.64 7.99 -12.06
CA TYR A 189 10.12 6.69 -12.48
C TYR A 189 10.32 6.47 -13.98
N LEU A 190 10.81 5.28 -14.34
CA LEU A 190 11.12 4.88 -15.72
C LEU A 190 10.17 3.80 -16.25
N GLY A 191 9.29 3.26 -15.41
CA GLY A 191 8.46 2.11 -15.70
C GLY A 191 8.76 0.90 -14.82
N ALA A 192 8.02 -0.17 -15.07
CA ALA A 192 7.99 -1.38 -14.27
C ALA A 192 8.37 -2.63 -15.08
N ASP A 193 8.86 -3.65 -14.39
CA ASP A 193 9.12 -4.98 -14.93
C ASP A 193 8.24 -6.00 -14.21
N ASP A 194 7.24 -6.52 -14.93
CA ASP A 194 6.33 -7.56 -14.47
C ASP A 194 6.92 -8.97 -14.60
N ARG A 195 8.16 -9.10 -15.09
CA ARG A 195 8.89 -10.38 -15.22
C ARG A 195 10.00 -10.52 -14.18
N ALA A 196 9.96 -9.68 -13.15
CA ALA A 196 10.93 -9.62 -12.06
C ALA A 196 11.08 -10.94 -11.27
N GLY A 197 10.07 -11.80 -11.33
CA GLY A 197 10.00 -13.03 -10.55
C GLY A 197 9.26 -12.83 -9.23
N PRO A 198 9.43 -13.76 -8.26
CA PRO A 198 8.69 -13.73 -7.02
C PRO A 198 9.22 -12.67 -6.03
N ASN A 199 8.31 -12.07 -5.26
CA ASN A 199 8.64 -11.27 -4.06
C ASN A 199 9.04 -12.17 -2.88
N TYR A 200 9.28 -11.56 -1.71
CA TYR A 200 9.60 -12.29 -0.47
C TYR A 200 8.48 -13.21 0.05
N THR A 201 7.25 -13.10 -0.47
CA THR A 201 6.14 -14.02 -0.14
C THR A 201 6.04 -15.19 -1.14
N GLY A 202 6.91 -15.24 -2.15
CA GLY A 202 6.91 -16.26 -3.20
C GLY A 202 5.93 -15.99 -4.35
N GLN A 203 5.22 -14.85 -4.34
CA GLN A 203 4.25 -14.48 -5.36
C GLN A 203 4.90 -13.64 -6.47
N PRO A 204 4.48 -13.78 -7.74
CA PRO A 204 4.91 -12.87 -8.80
C PRO A 204 4.70 -11.41 -8.40
N ALA A 205 5.67 -10.56 -8.70
CA ALA A 205 5.63 -9.15 -8.32
C ALA A 205 6.32 -8.28 -9.37
N VAL A 206 6.22 -6.98 -9.18
CA VAL A 206 6.73 -5.95 -10.09
C VAL A 206 7.97 -5.30 -9.50
N HIS A 207 9.05 -5.22 -10.30
CA HIS A 207 10.16 -4.31 -10.00
C HIS A 207 9.89 -2.93 -10.59
N SER A 208 10.06 -1.89 -9.79
CA SER A 208 9.93 -0.49 -10.21
C SER A 208 11.32 0.10 -10.52
N TYR A 209 11.49 0.73 -11.68
CA TYR A 209 12.77 1.28 -12.11
C TYR A 209 12.80 2.80 -12.05
N TYR A 210 13.91 3.34 -11.59
CA TYR A 210 14.11 4.77 -11.38
C TYR A 210 15.47 5.25 -11.90
N ARG A 211 15.54 6.53 -12.30
CA ARG A 211 16.79 7.26 -12.53
C ARG A 211 17.08 8.19 -11.36
#